data_AF-A0A3D5GDV6-F1
#
_entry.id   AF-A0A3D5GDV6-F1
#
_cell.length_a   1.000
_cell.length_b   1.000
_cell.length_c   1.000
_cell.angle_alpha   90.00
_cell.angle_beta   90.00
_cell.angle_gamma   90.00
#
_symmetry.space_group_name_H-M   'P 1'
#
loop_
_entity.id
_entity.type
_entity.pdbx_description
1 polymer ?
#
loop_
_entity_poly.entity_id
_entity_poly.type
_entity_poly.pdbx_seq_one_letter_code
_entity_poly.pdbx_strand_id
1 'polypeptide(L)'
;MNDSDRIEQLRRSANLNTQNHNYQAAIEDYTRLLELTPTDAQIYWCRKGAWHSLGNYQEGIKDCTQFLKLRPNAAEGYLARAAFLEITGNLQEAIDDCTQALSIDNSRFNYDVYILRGGTYFRLKNYQAALQDFNQSISLEPENISGYQKRGYCYDKMKDYHKAIKDFTQVISREPTYYKAYYGRAGAYFMLPNDYKSAAASDYESAARLSQAQGDTETYQSAMKWVGITGGNSSISDNNQIQRPVQMSHVVAAIFFPPLAVYLTVGLGTQFWINLVLTFFFTWIPGVIHAVWLVYNHDRS
;
A
#
# COMPACT_ATOMS: atom_id res chain seq x y z
N MET A 1 9.43 15.95 -41.50
CA MET A 1 9.91 14.89 -40.59
C MET A 1 9.48 13.58 -41.22
N ASN A 2 10.40 12.64 -41.46
CA ASN A 2 10.04 11.35 -42.03
C ASN A 2 9.39 10.47 -40.94
N ASP A 3 8.71 9.38 -41.33
CA ASP A 3 8.00 8.53 -40.36
C ASP A 3 8.95 7.86 -39.35
N SER A 4 10.19 7.61 -39.74
CA SER A 4 11.23 7.05 -38.85
C SER A 4 11.58 8.01 -37.70
N ASP A 5 11.78 9.29 -38.01
CA ASP A 5 12.06 10.33 -37.02
C ASP A 5 10.87 10.51 -36.06
N ARG A 6 9.64 10.42 -36.60
CA ARG A 6 8.41 10.48 -35.81
C ARG A 6 8.26 9.30 -34.85
N ILE A 7 8.53 8.08 -35.32
CA ILE A 7 8.50 6.88 -34.48
C ILE A 7 9.53 6.99 -33.35
N GLU A 8 10.75 7.41 -33.66
CA GLU A 8 11.81 7.55 -32.66
C GLU A 8 11.48 8.63 -31.62
N GLN A 9 10.95 9.78 -32.05
CA GLN A 9 10.52 10.84 -31.14
C GLN A 9 9.40 10.36 -30.22
N LEU A 10 8.38 9.67 -30.77
CA LEU A 10 7.28 9.14 -29.97
C LEU A 10 7.75 8.06 -28.99
N ARG A 11 8.68 7.17 -29.38
CA ARG A 11 9.27 6.18 -28.47
C ARG A 11 9.97 6.82 -27.30
N ARG A 12 10.80 7.85 -27.55
CA ARG A 12 11.48 8.60 -26.49
C ARG A 12 10.48 9.28 -25.55
N SER A 13 9.47 9.94 -26.11
CA SER A 13 8.41 10.60 -25.33
C SER A 13 7.63 9.60 -24.47
N ALA A 14 7.18 8.48 -25.05
CA ALA A 14 6.43 7.46 -24.34
C ALA A 14 7.23 6.85 -23.17
N ASN A 15 8.52 6.56 -23.40
CA ASN A 15 9.40 6.04 -22.38
C ASN A 15 9.62 7.05 -21.25
N LEU A 16 9.87 8.32 -21.57
CA LEU A 16 10.05 9.39 -20.59
C LEU A 16 8.78 9.60 -19.76
N ASN A 17 7.61 9.62 -20.42
CA ASN A 17 6.32 9.74 -19.74
C ASN A 17 6.07 8.55 -18.80
N THR A 18 6.45 7.33 -19.22
CA THR A 18 6.34 6.14 -18.37
C THR A 18 7.26 6.25 -17.13
N GLN A 19 8.51 6.70 -17.32
CA GLN A 19 9.48 6.90 -16.23
C GLN A 19 9.04 7.98 -15.24
N ASN A 20 8.42 9.05 -15.74
CA ASN A 20 7.92 10.15 -14.91
C ASN A 20 6.52 9.87 -14.32
N HIS A 21 6.01 8.64 -14.44
CA HIS A 21 4.68 8.24 -13.99
C HIS A 21 3.52 9.04 -14.66
N ASN A 22 3.78 9.68 -15.79
CA ASN A 22 2.78 10.36 -16.63
C ASN A 22 2.09 9.33 -17.54
N TYR A 23 1.41 8.37 -16.93
CA TYR A 23 0.90 7.19 -17.65
C TYR A 23 -0.11 7.53 -18.75
N GLN A 24 -0.96 8.53 -18.54
CA GLN A 24 -1.94 8.97 -19.55
C GLN A 24 -1.25 9.48 -20.82
N ALA A 25 -0.23 10.33 -20.68
CA ALA A 25 0.54 10.84 -21.81
C ALA A 25 1.34 9.70 -22.50
N ALA A 26 1.90 8.77 -21.72
CA ALA A 26 2.57 7.60 -22.27
C ALA A 26 1.62 6.75 -23.14
N ILE A 27 0.38 6.55 -22.69
CA ILE A 27 -0.65 5.81 -23.44
C ILE A 27 -1.00 6.50 -24.76
N GLU A 28 -1.13 7.82 -24.76
CA GLU A 28 -1.38 8.59 -25.98
C GLU A 28 -0.24 8.43 -26.99
N ASP A 29 1.01 8.52 -26.52
CA ASP A 29 2.19 8.31 -27.37
C ASP A 29 2.27 6.86 -27.89
N TYR A 30 2.03 5.86 -27.05
CA TYR A 30 1.97 4.46 -27.48
C TYR A 30 0.84 4.20 -28.47
N THR A 31 -0.30 4.88 -28.33
CA THR A 31 -1.43 4.75 -29.25
C THR A 31 -1.06 5.30 -30.63
N ARG A 32 -0.44 6.48 -30.69
CA ARG A 32 0.09 7.04 -31.94
C ARG A 32 1.19 6.16 -32.56
N LEU A 33 2.02 5.53 -31.72
CA LEU A 33 3.02 4.57 -32.20
C LEU A 33 2.37 3.34 -32.85
N LEU A 34 1.28 2.82 -32.30
CA LEU A 34 0.57 1.68 -32.85
C LEU A 34 -0.16 2.00 -34.15
N GLU A 35 -0.55 3.26 -34.39
CA GLU A 35 -1.06 3.70 -35.69
C GLU A 35 0.02 3.60 -36.80
N LEU A 36 1.28 3.85 -36.44
CA LEU A 36 2.42 3.79 -37.37
C LEU A 36 3.04 2.38 -37.47
N THR A 37 2.99 1.61 -36.38
CA THR A 37 3.68 0.31 -36.24
C THR A 37 2.78 -0.73 -35.56
N PRO A 38 1.64 -1.12 -36.18
CA PRO A 38 0.65 -1.99 -35.56
C PRO A 38 1.14 -3.43 -35.29
N THR A 39 2.28 -3.83 -35.86
CA THR A 39 2.87 -5.17 -35.69
C THR A 39 3.98 -5.20 -34.63
N ASP A 40 4.29 -4.06 -33.99
CA ASP A 40 5.29 -4.01 -32.93
C ASP A 40 4.66 -4.46 -31.59
N ALA A 41 4.84 -5.75 -31.29
CA ALA A 41 4.37 -6.36 -30.06
C ALA A 41 4.84 -5.61 -28.81
N GLN A 42 6.06 -5.06 -28.82
CA GLN A 42 6.63 -4.42 -27.63
C GLN A 42 5.82 -3.19 -27.21
N ILE A 43 5.17 -2.50 -28.15
CA ILE A 43 4.39 -1.30 -27.86
C ILE A 43 3.11 -1.66 -27.10
N TYR A 44 2.44 -2.76 -27.49
CA TYR A 44 1.33 -3.32 -26.72
C TYR A 44 1.77 -3.72 -25.31
N TRP A 45 2.94 -4.36 -25.17
CA TRP A 45 3.49 -4.74 -23.87
C TRP A 45 3.75 -3.53 -22.96
N CYS A 46 4.34 -2.45 -23.50
CA CYS A 46 4.59 -1.23 -22.75
C CYS A 46 3.29 -0.51 -22.38
N ARG A 47 2.34 -0.37 -23.33
CA ARG A 47 1.07 0.33 -23.10
C ARG A 47 0.19 -0.39 -22.07
N LYS A 48 0.18 -1.72 -22.09
CA LYS A 48 -0.39 -2.57 -21.02
C LYS A 48 0.12 -2.18 -19.63
N GLY A 49 1.42 -1.95 -19.49
CA GLY A 49 2.03 -1.53 -18.22
C GLY A 49 1.50 -0.18 -17.73
N ALA A 50 1.33 0.79 -18.64
CA ALA A 50 0.72 2.08 -18.31
C ALA A 50 -0.78 1.94 -17.94
N TRP A 51 -1.52 1.07 -18.63
CA TRP A 51 -2.92 0.76 -18.27
C TRP A 51 -3.05 0.16 -16.88
N HIS A 52 -2.13 -0.77 -16.51
CA HIS A 52 -2.08 -1.33 -15.16
C HIS A 52 -1.90 -0.23 -14.10
N SER A 53 -0.99 0.72 -14.32
CA SER A 53 -0.74 1.83 -13.40
C SER A 53 -1.93 2.77 -13.24
N LEU A 54 -2.82 2.87 -14.24
CA LEU A 54 -4.07 3.63 -14.16
C LEU A 54 -5.26 2.80 -13.66
N GLY A 55 -5.09 1.50 -13.37
CA GLY A 55 -6.18 0.60 -12.97
C GLY A 55 -7.13 0.20 -14.10
N ASN A 56 -6.80 0.53 -15.35
CA ASN A 56 -7.62 0.22 -16.53
C ASN A 56 -7.34 -1.19 -17.05
N TYR A 57 -7.69 -2.20 -16.24
CA TYR A 57 -7.33 -3.59 -16.50
C TYR A 57 -7.94 -4.18 -17.78
N GLN A 58 -9.13 -3.73 -18.18
CA GLN A 58 -9.79 -4.17 -19.42
C GLN A 58 -8.99 -3.78 -20.68
N GLU A 59 -8.44 -2.57 -20.73
CA GLU A 59 -7.56 -2.16 -21.83
C GLU A 59 -6.22 -2.90 -21.78
N GLY A 60 -5.70 -3.18 -20.57
CA GLY A 60 -4.54 -4.05 -20.38
C GLY A 60 -4.74 -5.46 -20.96
N ILE A 61 -5.92 -6.06 -20.78
CA ILE A 61 -6.29 -7.37 -21.36
C ILE A 61 -6.29 -7.32 -22.90
N LYS A 62 -6.83 -6.25 -23.48
CA LYS A 62 -6.84 -6.06 -24.94
C LYS A 62 -5.41 -5.98 -25.49
N ASP A 63 -4.54 -5.20 -24.86
CA ASP A 63 -3.14 -5.07 -25.27
C ASP A 63 -2.36 -6.38 -25.09
N CYS A 64 -2.56 -7.10 -23.98
CA CYS A 64 -2.08 -8.48 -23.80
C CYS A 64 -2.51 -9.41 -24.93
N THR A 65 -3.78 -9.31 -25.35
CA THR A 65 -4.34 -10.17 -26.40
C THR A 65 -3.72 -9.86 -27.75
N GLN A 66 -3.47 -8.58 -28.07
CA GLN A 66 -2.76 -8.21 -29.30
C GLN A 66 -1.28 -8.63 -29.25
N PHE A 67 -0.62 -8.46 -28.10
CA PHE A 67 0.73 -8.96 -27.88
C PHE A 67 0.84 -10.46 -28.16
N LEU A 68 -0.08 -11.26 -27.60
CA LEU A 68 -0.09 -12.72 -27.78
C LEU A 68 -0.45 -13.16 -29.20
N LYS A 69 -1.23 -12.38 -29.96
CA LYS A 69 -1.43 -12.64 -31.40
C LYS A 69 -0.12 -12.51 -32.19
N LEU A 70 0.72 -11.54 -31.84
CA LEU A 70 2.01 -11.31 -32.48
C LEU A 70 3.11 -12.24 -31.95
N ARG A 71 2.99 -12.68 -30.69
CA ARG A 71 3.94 -13.57 -30.00
C ARG A 71 3.19 -14.70 -29.27
N PRO A 72 2.71 -15.74 -29.99
CA PRO A 72 1.87 -16.78 -29.39
C PRO A 72 2.60 -17.71 -28.42
N ASN A 73 3.93 -17.74 -28.45
CA ASN A 73 4.78 -18.55 -27.57
C ASN A 73 5.48 -17.73 -26.47
N ALA A 74 4.92 -16.58 -26.10
CA ALA A 74 5.44 -15.75 -25.01
C ALA A 74 4.73 -16.07 -23.69
N ALA A 75 5.37 -16.86 -22.83
CA ALA A 75 4.81 -17.26 -21.52
C ALA A 75 4.46 -16.05 -20.64
N GLU A 76 5.29 -15.01 -20.68
CA GLU A 76 5.09 -13.75 -19.96
C GLU A 76 3.83 -13.00 -20.42
N GLY A 77 3.43 -13.17 -21.70
CA GLY A 77 2.20 -12.61 -22.26
C GLY A 77 0.95 -13.21 -21.62
N TYR A 78 0.93 -14.54 -21.48
CA TYR A 78 -0.16 -15.26 -20.85
C TYR A 78 -0.22 -15.00 -19.35
N LEU A 79 0.92 -15.03 -18.65
CA LEU A 79 0.98 -14.67 -17.21
C LEU A 79 0.45 -13.26 -16.96
N ALA A 80 0.87 -12.29 -17.77
CA ALA A 80 0.39 -10.93 -17.67
C ALA A 80 -1.11 -10.79 -17.89
N ARG A 81 -1.67 -11.51 -18.88
CA ARG A 81 -3.11 -11.47 -19.16
C ARG A 81 -3.90 -12.15 -18.06
N ALA A 82 -3.43 -13.30 -17.58
CA ALA A 82 -4.01 -14.02 -16.44
C ALA A 82 -4.11 -13.13 -15.20
N ALA A 83 -3.10 -12.30 -14.91
CA ALA A 83 -3.13 -11.40 -13.76
C ALA A 83 -4.27 -10.37 -13.86
N PHE A 84 -4.51 -9.78 -15.03
CA PHE A 84 -5.65 -8.89 -15.21
C PHE A 84 -7.00 -9.60 -15.21
N LEU A 85 -7.07 -10.79 -15.83
CA LEU A 85 -8.27 -11.62 -15.84
C LEU A 85 -8.66 -12.05 -14.42
N GLU A 86 -7.68 -12.36 -13.58
CA GLU A 86 -7.88 -12.63 -12.16
C GLU A 86 -8.51 -11.40 -11.50
N ILE A 87 -7.89 -10.22 -11.59
CA ILE A 87 -8.39 -9.00 -10.96
C ILE A 87 -9.81 -8.65 -11.42
N THR A 88 -10.10 -8.80 -12.71
CA THR A 88 -11.41 -8.49 -13.30
C THR A 88 -12.48 -9.56 -13.07
N GLY A 89 -12.10 -10.73 -12.55
CA GLY A 89 -13.02 -11.82 -12.19
C GLY A 89 -13.26 -12.86 -13.28
N ASN A 90 -12.57 -12.77 -14.42
CA ASN A 90 -12.56 -13.80 -15.47
C ASN A 90 -11.67 -14.99 -15.06
N LEU A 91 -12.07 -15.69 -14.00
CA LEU A 91 -11.21 -16.65 -13.31
C LEU A 91 -10.86 -17.90 -14.14
N GLN A 92 -11.79 -18.40 -14.95
CA GLN A 92 -11.52 -19.57 -15.78
C GLN A 92 -10.49 -19.25 -16.87
N GLU A 93 -10.66 -18.13 -17.56
CA GLU A 93 -9.70 -17.67 -18.58
C GLU A 93 -8.32 -17.40 -17.97
N ALA A 94 -8.26 -16.87 -16.74
CA ALA A 94 -6.99 -16.71 -16.02
C ALA A 94 -6.29 -18.05 -15.73
N ILE A 95 -7.03 -19.10 -15.40
CA ILE A 95 -6.48 -20.46 -15.21
C ILE A 95 -5.95 -21.02 -16.53
N ASP A 96 -6.70 -20.84 -17.61
CA ASP A 96 -6.33 -21.32 -18.94
C ASP A 96 -5.03 -20.63 -19.40
N ASP A 97 -4.92 -19.32 -19.23
CA ASP A 97 -3.70 -18.56 -19.53
C ASP A 97 -2.51 -18.99 -18.66
N CYS A 98 -2.69 -19.17 -17.35
CA CYS A 98 -1.61 -19.68 -16.50
C CYS A 98 -1.16 -21.07 -16.94
N THR A 99 -2.10 -21.92 -17.34
CA THR A 99 -1.80 -23.27 -17.84
C THR A 99 -1.05 -23.23 -19.16
N GLN A 100 -1.43 -22.33 -20.06
CA GLN A 100 -0.70 -22.09 -21.30
C GLN A 100 0.72 -21.57 -21.03
N ALA A 101 0.89 -20.62 -20.11
CA ALA A 101 2.21 -20.11 -19.70
C ALA A 101 3.12 -21.24 -19.20
N LEU A 102 2.61 -22.10 -18.30
CA LEU A 102 3.35 -23.25 -17.78
C LEU A 102 3.65 -24.32 -18.84
N SER A 103 2.82 -24.44 -19.88
CA SER A 103 3.09 -25.36 -21.00
C SER A 103 4.22 -24.87 -21.90
N ILE A 104 4.40 -23.55 -22.01
CA ILE A 104 5.46 -22.91 -22.81
C ILE A 104 6.78 -22.91 -22.03
N ASP A 105 6.73 -22.51 -20.77
CA ASP A 105 7.89 -22.48 -19.88
C ASP A 105 7.53 -23.05 -18.51
N ASN A 106 8.08 -24.22 -18.20
CA ASN A 106 7.98 -24.86 -16.88
C ASN A 106 9.32 -24.83 -16.13
N SER A 107 10.13 -23.80 -16.38
CA SER A 107 11.39 -23.63 -15.66
C SER A 107 11.17 -23.36 -14.17
N ARG A 108 12.24 -23.54 -13.39
CA ARG A 108 12.23 -23.27 -11.94
C ARG A 108 11.87 -21.83 -11.56
N PHE A 109 11.93 -20.90 -12.52
CA PHE A 109 11.67 -19.48 -12.28
C PHE A 109 10.16 -19.13 -12.34
N ASN A 110 9.28 -20.07 -12.71
CA ASN A 110 7.85 -19.83 -12.87
C ASN A 110 7.00 -20.15 -11.62
N TYR A 111 7.60 -20.06 -10.43
CA TYR A 111 6.87 -20.25 -9.17
C TYR A 111 5.71 -19.24 -9.01
N ASP A 112 5.84 -18.04 -9.59
CA ASP A 112 4.79 -17.00 -9.61
C ASP A 112 3.55 -17.40 -10.41
N VAL A 113 3.72 -18.19 -11.49
CA VAL A 113 2.58 -18.67 -12.29
C VAL A 113 1.74 -19.65 -11.47
N TYR A 114 2.39 -20.54 -10.73
CA TYR A 114 1.71 -21.43 -9.78
C TYR A 114 1.02 -20.64 -8.65
N ILE A 115 1.66 -19.59 -8.12
CA ILE A 115 1.03 -18.72 -7.11
C ILE A 115 -0.24 -18.06 -7.66
N LEU A 116 -0.19 -17.54 -8.89
CA LEU A 116 -1.34 -16.89 -9.51
C LEU A 116 -2.46 -17.90 -9.74
N ARG A 117 -2.18 -19.00 -10.44
CA ARG A 117 -3.19 -20.03 -10.77
C ARG A 117 -3.79 -20.67 -9.51
N GLY A 118 -2.96 -20.96 -8.51
CA GLY A 118 -3.42 -21.44 -7.21
C GLY A 118 -4.32 -20.42 -6.50
N GLY A 119 -3.99 -19.13 -6.60
CA GLY A 119 -4.84 -18.03 -6.10
C GLY A 119 -6.18 -17.97 -6.82
N THR A 120 -6.18 -18.16 -8.15
CA THR A 120 -7.40 -18.21 -8.96
C THR A 120 -8.27 -19.41 -8.60
N TYR A 121 -7.69 -20.60 -8.43
CA TYR A 121 -8.40 -21.79 -7.93
C TYR A 121 -9.00 -21.56 -6.54
N PHE A 122 -8.26 -20.91 -5.64
CA PHE A 122 -8.76 -20.57 -4.30
C PHE A 122 -9.99 -19.68 -4.37
N ARG A 123 -10.03 -18.69 -5.27
CA ARG A 123 -11.20 -17.82 -5.48
C ARG A 123 -12.41 -18.58 -6.05
N LEU A 124 -12.17 -19.59 -6.86
CA LEU A 124 -13.20 -20.55 -7.31
C LEU A 124 -13.58 -21.58 -6.23
N LYS A 125 -13.03 -21.48 -5.02
CA LYS A 125 -13.20 -22.44 -3.91
C LYS A 125 -12.71 -23.86 -4.24
N ASN A 126 -11.89 -24.03 -5.29
CA ASN A 126 -11.21 -25.28 -5.59
C ASN A 126 -9.91 -25.37 -4.77
N TYR A 127 -10.07 -25.61 -3.47
CA TYR A 127 -8.95 -25.58 -2.53
C TYR A 127 -7.93 -26.69 -2.78
N GLN A 128 -8.35 -27.86 -3.28
CA GLN A 128 -7.45 -28.96 -3.60
C GLN A 128 -6.50 -28.60 -4.75
N ALA A 129 -7.02 -28.03 -5.85
CA ALA A 129 -6.17 -27.57 -6.96
C ALA A 129 -5.26 -26.43 -6.52
N ALA A 130 -5.77 -25.49 -5.71
CA ALA A 130 -4.96 -24.42 -5.13
C ALA A 130 -3.78 -24.96 -4.30
N LEU A 131 -4.02 -25.96 -3.46
CA LEU A 131 -2.95 -26.60 -2.67
C LEU A 131 -1.88 -27.26 -3.54
N GLN A 132 -2.26 -27.90 -4.65
CA GLN A 132 -1.30 -28.50 -5.58
C GLN A 132 -0.36 -27.44 -6.17
N ASP A 133 -0.93 -26.34 -6.67
CA ASP A 133 -0.15 -25.24 -7.23
C ASP A 133 0.72 -24.56 -6.16
N PHE A 134 0.21 -24.31 -4.95
CA PHE A 134 1.03 -23.74 -3.88
C PHE A 134 2.14 -24.68 -3.41
N ASN A 135 1.91 -25.99 -3.38
CA ASN A 135 2.98 -26.97 -3.11
C ASN A 135 4.06 -26.90 -4.19
N GLN A 136 3.66 -26.82 -5.46
CA GLN A 136 4.62 -26.72 -6.56
C GLN A 136 5.42 -25.42 -6.47
N SER A 137 4.77 -24.28 -6.22
CA SER A 137 5.44 -23.00 -6.00
C SER A 137 6.48 -23.06 -4.87
N ILE A 138 6.11 -23.62 -3.71
CA ILE A 138 7.02 -23.78 -2.56
C ILE A 138 8.19 -24.73 -2.89
N SER A 139 7.97 -25.76 -3.70
CA SER A 139 9.04 -26.67 -4.12
C SER A 139 10.07 -26.00 -5.05
N LEU A 140 9.61 -25.03 -5.85
CA LEU A 140 10.46 -24.29 -6.79
C LEU A 140 11.21 -23.15 -6.10
N GLU A 141 10.54 -22.42 -5.21
CA GLU A 141 11.12 -21.32 -4.45
C GLU A 141 10.77 -21.42 -2.95
N PRO A 142 11.54 -22.23 -2.17
CA PRO A 142 11.24 -22.50 -0.76
C PRO A 142 11.39 -21.31 0.17
N GLU A 143 12.05 -20.23 -0.26
CA GLU A 143 12.25 -19.02 0.53
C GLU A 143 11.17 -17.96 0.28
N ASN A 144 10.35 -18.10 -0.78
CA ASN A 144 9.26 -17.18 -1.02
C ASN A 144 8.09 -17.44 -0.05
N ILE A 145 7.79 -16.45 0.78
CA ILE A 145 6.73 -16.55 1.80
C ILE A 145 5.31 -16.67 1.21
N SER A 146 5.09 -16.21 -0.03
CA SER A 146 3.76 -16.10 -0.63
C SER A 146 3.11 -17.47 -0.83
N GLY A 147 3.91 -18.49 -1.19
CA GLY A 147 3.45 -19.87 -1.30
C GLY A 147 2.91 -20.38 0.03
N TYR A 148 3.69 -20.25 1.11
CA TYR A 148 3.26 -20.66 2.45
C TYR A 148 2.03 -19.89 2.93
N GLN A 149 2.01 -18.56 2.75
CA GLN A 149 0.88 -17.75 3.15
C GLN A 149 -0.42 -18.20 2.48
N LYS A 150 -0.41 -18.35 1.16
CA LYS A 150 -1.61 -18.73 0.41
C LYS A 150 -2.04 -20.18 0.68
N ARG A 151 -1.07 -21.08 0.89
CA ARG A 151 -1.35 -22.46 1.32
C ARG A 151 -1.95 -22.50 2.74
N GLY A 152 -1.46 -21.67 3.65
CA GLY A 152 -2.03 -21.49 4.99
C GLY A 152 -3.49 -21.03 4.94
N TYR A 153 -3.83 -20.07 4.09
CA TYR A 153 -5.24 -19.68 3.86
C TYR A 153 -6.08 -20.80 3.25
N CYS A 154 -5.54 -21.63 2.37
CA CYS A 154 -6.25 -22.82 1.87
C CYS A 154 -6.58 -23.79 2.99
N TYR A 155 -5.60 -24.13 3.82
CA TYR A 155 -5.81 -25.03 4.96
C TYR A 155 -6.82 -24.48 5.96
N ASP A 156 -6.81 -23.16 6.22
CA ASP A 156 -7.83 -22.48 7.04
C ASP A 156 -9.25 -22.68 6.46
N LYS A 157 -9.43 -22.44 5.16
CA LYS A 157 -10.74 -22.67 4.49
C LYS A 157 -11.18 -24.14 4.51
N MET A 158 -10.22 -25.06 4.49
CA MET A 158 -10.46 -26.49 4.62
C MET A 158 -10.59 -26.97 6.07
N LYS A 159 -10.47 -26.06 7.06
CA LYS A 159 -10.49 -26.33 8.51
C LYS A 159 -9.34 -27.22 9.01
N ASP A 160 -8.26 -27.34 8.25
CA ASP A 160 -7.01 -27.99 8.69
C ASP A 160 -6.14 -26.95 9.43
N TYR A 161 -6.61 -26.53 10.60
CA TYR A 161 -6.02 -25.42 11.34
C TYR A 161 -4.57 -25.68 11.76
N HIS A 162 -4.21 -26.94 12.05
CA HIS A 162 -2.83 -27.29 12.40
C HIS A 162 -1.86 -27.07 11.23
N LYS A 163 -2.23 -27.44 9.99
CA LYS A 163 -1.40 -27.15 8.82
C LYS A 163 -1.36 -25.66 8.50
N ALA A 164 -2.48 -24.94 8.66
CA ALA A 164 -2.51 -23.49 8.52
C ALA A 164 -1.52 -22.80 9.49
N ILE A 165 -1.53 -23.20 10.76
CA ILE A 165 -0.60 -22.69 11.79
C ILE A 165 0.86 -22.96 11.40
N LYS A 166 1.17 -24.16 10.90
CA LYS A 166 2.51 -24.51 10.44
C LYS A 166 2.98 -23.58 9.32
N ASP A 167 2.14 -23.36 8.30
CA ASP A 167 2.48 -22.50 7.17
C ASP A 167 2.60 -21.02 7.56
N PHE A 168 1.68 -20.49 8.37
CA PHE A 168 1.83 -19.11 8.87
C PHE A 168 3.07 -18.94 9.76
N THR A 169 3.45 -19.97 10.51
CA THR A 169 4.70 -19.95 11.28
C THR A 169 5.93 -19.89 10.37
N GLN A 170 5.92 -20.57 9.22
CA GLN A 170 6.99 -20.46 8.22
C GLN A 170 7.10 -19.06 7.60
N VAL A 171 5.97 -18.36 7.44
CA VAL A 171 5.96 -16.95 7.01
C VAL A 171 6.55 -16.06 8.10
N ILE A 172 6.07 -16.18 9.34
CA ILE A 172 6.51 -15.36 10.47
C ILE A 172 8.00 -15.54 10.77
N SER A 173 8.55 -16.75 10.63
CA SER A 173 9.98 -16.99 10.85
C SER A 173 10.87 -16.31 9.81
N ARG A 174 10.36 -16.10 8.59
CA ARG A 174 11.10 -15.45 7.49
C ARG A 174 10.88 -13.94 7.47
N GLU A 175 9.64 -13.51 7.69
CA GLU A 175 9.24 -12.11 7.73
C GLU A 175 8.50 -11.80 9.04
N PRO A 176 9.23 -11.50 10.14
CA PRO A 176 8.63 -11.26 11.45
C PRO A 176 7.74 -10.01 11.51
N THR A 177 7.83 -9.11 10.53
CA THR A 177 7.03 -7.89 10.40
C THR A 177 5.77 -8.10 9.56
N TYR A 178 5.57 -9.28 8.96
CA TYR A 178 4.43 -9.57 8.10
C TYR A 178 3.16 -9.88 8.90
N TYR A 179 2.45 -8.81 9.31
CA TYR A 179 1.30 -8.88 10.22
C TYR A 179 0.15 -9.78 9.75
N LYS A 180 -0.05 -9.95 8.44
CA LYS A 180 -1.12 -10.80 7.89
C LYS A 180 -0.94 -12.27 8.24
N ALA A 181 0.29 -12.74 8.42
CA ALA A 181 0.55 -14.11 8.88
C ALA A 181 0.21 -14.31 10.36
N TYR A 182 0.48 -13.32 11.22
CA TYR A 182 0.02 -13.35 12.62
C TYR A 182 -1.50 -13.36 12.68
N TYR A 183 -2.17 -12.50 11.90
CA TYR A 183 -3.63 -12.47 11.85
C TYR A 183 -4.22 -13.83 11.40
N GLY A 184 -3.65 -14.42 10.34
CA GLY A 184 -4.06 -15.74 9.85
C GLY A 184 -3.84 -16.85 10.87
N ARG A 185 -2.68 -16.85 11.54
CA ARG A 185 -2.35 -17.86 12.57
C ARG A 185 -3.21 -17.71 13.82
N ALA A 186 -3.49 -16.48 14.24
CA ALA A 186 -4.41 -16.19 15.34
C ALA A 186 -5.82 -16.74 15.07
N GLY A 187 -6.32 -16.53 13.85
CA GLY A 187 -7.60 -17.10 13.42
C GLY A 187 -7.62 -18.62 13.47
N ALA A 188 -6.56 -19.27 12.99
CA ALA A 188 -6.44 -20.72 13.05
C ALA A 188 -6.34 -21.24 14.51
N TYR A 189 -5.61 -20.56 15.39
CA TYR A 189 -5.58 -20.88 16.83
C TYR A 189 -6.95 -20.71 17.49
N PHE A 190 -7.69 -19.66 17.14
CA PHE A 190 -9.02 -19.40 17.70
C PHE A 190 -10.03 -20.51 17.40
N MET A 191 -9.86 -21.20 16.26
CA MET A 191 -10.73 -22.31 15.86
C MET A 191 -10.37 -23.65 16.51
N LEU A 192 -9.24 -23.73 17.22
CA LEU A 192 -8.82 -24.92 17.96
C LEU A 192 -9.37 -24.91 19.40
N PRO A 193 -9.22 -26.01 20.18
CA PRO A 193 -9.68 -26.07 21.58
C PRO A 193 -9.13 -24.95 22.47
N ASN A 194 -9.77 -24.76 23.63
CA ASN A 194 -9.54 -23.62 24.53
C ASN A 194 -8.06 -23.35 24.88
N ASP A 195 -7.20 -24.35 24.87
CA ASP A 195 -5.76 -24.23 25.18
C ASP A 195 -5.01 -23.29 24.21
N TYR A 196 -5.57 -23.01 23.03
CA TYR A 196 -4.99 -22.13 22.02
C TYR A 196 -5.43 -20.66 22.12
N LYS A 197 -6.33 -20.31 23.04
CA LYS A 197 -6.86 -18.93 23.16
C LYS A 197 -5.79 -17.90 23.51
N SER A 198 -4.84 -18.25 24.38
CA SER A 198 -3.72 -17.37 24.74
C SER A 198 -2.79 -17.13 23.55
N ALA A 199 -2.51 -18.17 22.76
CA ALA A 199 -1.72 -18.07 21.54
C ALA A 199 -2.44 -17.20 20.48
N ALA A 200 -3.77 -17.37 20.33
CA ALA A 200 -4.58 -16.52 19.46
C ALA A 200 -4.52 -15.05 19.89
N ALA A 201 -4.69 -14.75 21.18
CA ALA A 201 -4.63 -13.39 21.71
C ALA A 201 -3.27 -12.74 21.41
N SER A 202 -2.16 -13.44 21.68
CA SER A 202 -0.80 -12.93 21.46
C SER A 202 -0.52 -12.61 19.98
N ASP A 203 -0.99 -13.46 19.06
CA ASP A 203 -0.84 -13.22 17.63
C ASP A 203 -1.74 -12.08 17.15
N TYR A 204 -2.97 -11.92 17.66
CA TYR A 204 -3.82 -10.79 17.34
C TYR A 204 -3.23 -9.45 17.83
N GLU A 205 -2.64 -9.42 19.03
CA GLU A 205 -1.91 -8.24 19.54
C GLU A 205 -0.72 -7.89 18.65
N SER A 206 0.05 -8.89 18.22
CA SER A 206 1.18 -8.70 17.31
C SER A 206 0.71 -8.19 15.95
N ALA A 207 -0.38 -8.74 15.40
CA ALA A 207 -0.99 -8.29 14.16
C ALA A 207 -1.49 -6.83 14.27
N ALA A 208 -2.14 -6.46 15.38
CA ALA A 208 -2.61 -5.10 15.63
C ALA A 208 -1.44 -4.10 15.68
N ARG A 209 -0.42 -4.36 16.51
CA ARG A 209 0.75 -3.48 16.63
C ARG A 209 1.47 -3.28 15.30
N LEU A 210 1.71 -4.36 14.56
CA LEU A 210 2.43 -4.30 13.29
C LEU A 210 1.61 -3.64 12.16
N SER A 211 0.31 -3.91 12.07
CA SER A 211 -0.57 -3.25 11.09
C SER A 211 -0.71 -1.75 11.36
N GLN A 212 -0.82 -1.35 12.64
CA GLN A 212 -0.81 0.06 13.02
C GLN A 212 0.49 0.76 12.60
N ALA A 213 1.64 0.15 12.87
CA ALA A 213 2.94 0.69 12.47
C ALA A 213 3.10 0.81 10.95
N GLN A 214 2.38 0.00 10.17
CA GLN A 214 2.39 0.00 8.70
C GLN A 214 1.25 0.85 8.10
N GLY A 215 0.41 1.47 8.93
CA GLY A 215 -0.71 2.30 8.47
C GLY A 215 -1.95 1.53 7.99
N ASP A 216 -1.98 0.20 8.11
CA ASP A 216 -3.17 -0.61 7.81
C ASP A 216 -4.16 -0.53 8.98
N THR A 217 -5.04 0.48 8.89
CA THR A 217 -6.04 0.76 9.91
C THR A 217 -7.14 -0.31 9.92
N GLU A 218 -7.47 -0.93 8.77
CA GLU A 218 -8.53 -1.94 8.70
C GLU A 218 -8.14 -3.20 9.46
N THR A 219 -6.93 -3.72 9.20
CA THR A 219 -6.44 -4.89 9.90
C THR A 219 -6.22 -4.60 11.38
N TYR A 220 -5.74 -3.41 11.73
CA TYR A 220 -5.59 -2.98 13.13
C TYR A 220 -6.92 -3.06 13.88
N GLN A 221 -7.97 -2.41 13.36
CA GLN A 221 -9.30 -2.41 14.00
C GLN A 221 -9.86 -3.84 14.10
N SER A 222 -9.70 -4.62 13.03
CA SER A 222 -10.14 -6.01 13.00
C SER A 222 -9.42 -6.87 14.03
N ALA A 223 -8.10 -6.72 14.17
CA ALA A 223 -7.30 -7.45 15.14
C ALA A 223 -7.65 -7.06 16.58
N MET A 224 -7.80 -5.76 16.86
CA MET A 224 -8.16 -5.26 18.20
C MET A 224 -9.52 -5.79 18.67
N LYS A 225 -10.48 -5.95 17.76
CA LYS A 225 -11.77 -6.60 18.08
C LYS A 225 -11.56 -8.03 18.60
N TRP A 226 -10.67 -8.79 17.97
CA TRP A 226 -10.36 -10.16 18.39
C TRP A 226 -9.53 -10.23 19.66
N VAL A 227 -8.64 -9.27 19.92
CA VAL A 227 -7.93 -9.14 21.21
C VAL A 227 -8.93 -9.05 22.36
N GLY A 228 -9.96 -8.21 22.23
CA GLY A 228 -11.02 -8.08 23.26
C GLY A 228 -11.84 -9.37 23.48
N ILE A 229 -12.04 -10.18 22.44
CA ILE A 229 -12.77 -11.46 22.51
C ILE A 229 -11.90 -12.57 23.12
N THR A 230 -10.61 -12.58 22.82
CA THR A 230 -9.67 -13.63 23.24
C THR A 230 -9.08 -13.39 24.64
N GLY A 231 -9.41 -12.25 25.27
CA GLY A 231 -8.93 -11.90 26.60
C GLY A 231 -7.47 -11.40 26.60
N GLY A 232 -6.99 -10.90 25.46
CA GLY A 232 -5.67 -10.28 25.35
C GLY A 232 -5.60 -8.94 26.10
N ASN A 233 -4.37 -8.49 26.37
CA ASN A 233 -4.12 -7.31 27.20
C ASN A 233 -4.51 -6.05 26.40
N SER A 234 -5.65 -5.44 26.74
CA SER A 234 -6.21 -4.29 26.04
C SER A 234 -5.41 -2.99 26.18
N SER A 235 -4.27 -2.98 26.88
CA SER A 235 -3.43 -1.79 27.08
C SER A 235 -2.87 -1.18 25.79
N ILE A 236 -2.97 -1.88 24.66
CA ILE A 236 -2.68 -1.35 23.32
C ILE A 236 -3.72 -0.27 22.91
N SER A 237 -4.98 -0.36 23.38
CA SER A 237 -5.99 0.68 23.12
C SER A 237 -5.76 1.95 23.91
N ASP A 238 -5.11 1.87 25.08
CA ASP A 238 -4.99 2.99 26.02
C ASP A 238 -3.85 3.96 25.66
N ASN A 239 -2.90 3.52 24.83
CA ASN A 239 -1.88 4.40 24.23
C ASN A 239 -2.35 5.12 22.96
N ASN A 240 -3.58 4.87 22.51
CA ASN A 240 -4.21 5.62 21.43
C ASN A 240 -5.21 6.61 22.01
N GLN A 241 -4.70 7.77 22.46
CA GLN A 241 -5.47 8.98 22.20
C GLN A 241 -5.65 9.08 20.69
N ILE A 242 -6.84 8.68 20.26
CA ILE A 242 -7.39 8.94 18.95
C ILE A 242 -7.12 10.43 18.69
N GLN A 243 -6.20 10.74 17.78
CA GLN A 243 -6.31 11.98 17.01
C GLN A 243 -7.62 11.84 16.23
N ARG A 244 -8.72 12.17 16.90
CA ARG A 244 -10.00 12.35 16.23
C ARG A 244 -9.74 13.44 15.19
N PRO A 245 -10.20 13.31 13.94
CA PRO A 245 -10.30 14.49 13.09
C PRO A 245 -11.13 15.49 13.90
N VAL A 246 -10.51 16.60 14.27
CA VAL A 246 -11.16 17.68 15.00
C VAL A 246 -12.40 18.02 14.20
N GLN A 247 -13.59 17.77 14.75
CA GLN A 247 -14.79 18.35 14.20
C GLN A 247 -14.54 19.86 14.17
N MET A 248 -14.62 20.44 12.97
CA MET A 248 -14.62 21.89 12.76
C MET A 248 -15.84 22.49 13.47
N SER A 249 -15.76 22.64 14.78
CA SER A 249 -16.58 23.57 15.55
C SER A 249 -15.70 24.78 15.84
N HIS A 250 -15.82 25.77 14.95
CA HIS A 250 -15.32 27.14 15.09
C HIS A 250 -13.98 27.30 15.83
N VAL A 251 -12.89 26.92 15.19
CA VAL A 251 -11.57 27.46 15.54
C VAL A 251 -11.51 28.87 14.96
N VAL A 252 -11.74 29.88 15.80
CA VAL A 252 -11.30 31.25 15.53
C VAL A 252 -9.77 31.20 15.53
N ALA A 253 -9.18 31.09 14.34
CA ALA A 253 -7.75 31.22 14.17
C ALA A 253 -7.35 32.64 14.60
N ALA A 254 -6.75 32.78 15.78
CA ALA A 254 -5.94 33.95 16.09
C ALA A 254 -4.74 33.91 15.14
N ILE A 255 -4.85 34.64 14.03
CA ILE A 255 -3.73 34.87 13.12
C ILE A 255 -2.71 35.71 13.90
N PHE A 256 -1.70 35.04 14.46
CA PHE A 256 -0.48 35.69 14.91
C PHE A 256 0.25 36.21 13.67
N PHE A 257 -0.04 37.46 13.29
CA PHE A 257 0.83 38.21 12.40
C PHE A 257 2.12 38.51 13.17
N PRO A 258 3.31 38.13 12.68
CA PRO A 258 4.54 38.73 13.21
C PRO A 258 4.50 40.25 12.96
N PRO A 259 5.01 41.08 13.87
CA PRO A 259 5.03 42.52 13.66
C PRO A 259 5.82 42.85 12.39
N LEU A 260 5.17 43.52 11.43
CA LEU A 260 5.85 44.18 10.32
C LEU A 260 6.72 45.29 10.91
N ALA A 261 8.04 45.10 10.88
CA ALA A 261 8.97 46.19 11.10
C ALA A 261 8.97 47.08 9.84
N VAL A 262 8.34 48.25 9.92
CA VAL A 262 8.45 49.28 8.89
C VAL A 262 9.73 50.07 9.17
N TYR A 263 10.77 49.86 8.36
CA TYR A 263 11.97 50.68 8.39
C TYR A 263 11.77 51.89 7.48
N LEU A 264 11.70 53.08 8.09
CA LEU A 264 11.66 54.34 7.37
C LEU A 264 13.09 54.91 7.32
N THR A 265 13.80 54.66 6.23
CA THR A 265 15.10 55.29 5.93
C THR A 265 14.85 56.66 5.32
N VAL A 266 15.05 57.72 6.10
CA VAL A 266 15.15 59.10 5.57
C VAL A 266 16.62 59.40 5.36
N GLY A 267 17.08 59.40 4.11
CA GLY A 267 18.46 59.71 3.77
C GLY A 267 18.71 61.21 3.71
N LEU A 268 19.49 61.74 4.66
CA LEU A 268 20.32 62.93 4.46
C LEU A 268 21.76 62.54 4.80
N GLY A 269 22.71 62.98 3.98
CA GLY A 269 24.03 62.36 3.82
C GLY A 269 24.93 62.24 5.06
N THR A 270 25.91 61.35 4.89
CA THR A 270 27.16 61.18 5.66
C THR A 270 27.05 60.96 7.17
N GLN A 271 27.12 59.66 7.52
CA GLN A 271 27.62 59.05 8.77
C GLN A 271 26.82 59.29 10.07
N PHE A 272 26.47 58.16 10.71
CA PHE A 272 25.72 57.94 11.97
C PHE A 272 24.20 57.72 11.85
N TRP A 273 23.76 56.49 12.18
CA TRP A 273 22.35 56.14 12.43
C TRP A 273 22.18 55.78 13.91
N ILE A 274 21.14 56.33 14.56
CA ILE A 274 20.66 55.93 15.88
C ILE A 274 19.34 55.18 15.66
N ASN A 275 19.24 53.93 16.11
CA ASN A 275 17.98 53.18 16.08
C ASN A 275 17.19 53.44 17.37
N LEU A 276 16.03 54.09 17.26
CA LEU A 276 15.06 54.26 18.35
C LEU A 276 13.96 53.19 18.20
N VAL A 277 13.75 52.35 19.22
CA VAL A 277 12.67 51.36 19.23
C VAL A 277 11.60 51.81 20.21
N LEU A 278 10.43 52.20 19.70
CA LEU A 278 9.21 52.43 20.49
C LEU A 278 8.34 51.17 20.42
N THR A 279 8.10 50.52 21.56
CA THR A 279 7.17 49.38 21.67
C THR A 279 5.96 49.79 22.50
N PHE A 280 4.76 49.66 21.92
CA PHE A 280 3.49 49.84 22.61
C PHE A 280 2.93 48.47 23.00
N PHE A 281 2.68 48.24 24.29
CA PHE A 281 1.98 47.05 24.78
C PHE A 281 0.51 47.41 25.04
N PHE A 282 -0.40 46.83 24.26
CA PHE A 282 -1.83 46.79 24.62
C PHE A 282 -2.13 45.44 25.26
N THR A 283 -2.47 45.45 26.55
CA THR A 283 -3.06 44.28 27.23
C THR A 283 -4.56 44.53 27.38
N TRP A 284 -5.38 43.57 26.94
CA TRP A 284 -6.83 43.62 27.05
C TRP A 284 -7.25 42.46 27.96
N ILE A 285 -7.68 42.78 29.19
CA ILE A 285 -8.26 41.83 30.14
C ILE A 285 -9.65 42.34 30.51
N PRO A 286 -10.74 41.66 30.13
CA PRO A 286 -12.08 42.03 30.57
C PRO A 286 -12.42 41.40 31.92
N GLY A 287 -12.85 42.25 32.87
CA GLY A 287 -13.81 41.86 33.91
C GLY A 287 -13.24 41.58 35.29
N VAL A 288 -13.55 42.50 36.21
CA VAL A 288 -13.51 42.42 37.68
C VAL A 288 -12.35 43.16 38.34
N ILE A 289 -12.74 44.35 38.82
CA ILE A 289 -12.07 45.20 39.79
C ILE A 289 -12.14 44.48 41.14
N HIS A 290 -11.00 44.19 41.75
CA HIS A 290 -10.83 44.20 43.20
C HIS A 290 -9.54 44.95 43.52
N ALA A 291 -9.70 46.09 44.17
CA ALA A 291 -8.60 46.82 44.78
C ALA A 291 -8.17 46.07 46.04
N VAL A 292 -6.96 45.52 46.04
CA VAL A 292 -6.27 45.13 47.28
C VAL A 292 -5.06 46.03 47.41
N TRP A 293 -5.17 46.95 48.36
CA TRP A 293 -4.10 47.73 48.92
C TRP A 293 -3.45 46.90 50.02
N LEU A 294 -2.16 46.60 49.94
CA LEU A 294 -1.36 46.34 51.13
C LEU A 294 0.05 46.92 50.97
N VAL A 295 0.43 47.58 52.06
CA VAL A 295 1.51 48.54 52.25
C VAL A 295 2.86 47.85 52.43
N TYR A 296 3.87 48.49 51.85
CA TYR A 296 5.26 48.64 52.29
C TYR A 296 5.73 47.83 53.53
N ASN A 297 6.88 47.17 53.39
CA ASN A 297 8.04 47.55 54.20
C ASN A 297 9.34 47.22 53.47
N HIS A 298 10.15 48.27 53.31
CA HIS A 298 11.53 48.23 52.86
C HIS A 298 12.42 48.02 54.10
N ASP A 299 13.61 47.48 53.84
CA ASP A 299 14.86 47.85 54.54
C ASP A 299 15.16 47.25 55.93
N ARG A 300 16.10 46.30 55.99
CA ARG A 300 17.55 46.59 56.18
C ARG A 300 18.33 45.33 56.58
N SER A 301 19.49 45.16 55.96
CA SER A 301 20.72 45.59 56.64
C SER A 301 21.12 46.95 56.09
#